data_AF-A0A914L247-F1
#
_entry.id   AF-A0A914L247-F1
#
_cell.length_a   1.000
_cell.length_b   1.000
_cell.length_c   1.000
_cell.angle_alpha   90.00
_cell.angle_beta   90.00
_cell.angle_gamma   90.00
#
_symmetry.space_group_name_H-M   'P 1'
#
loop_
_entity.id
_entity.type
_entity.pdbx_description
1 polymer ?
#
loop_
_entity_poly.entity_id
_entity_poly.type
_entity_poly.pdbx_seq_one_letter_code
_entity_poly.pdbx_strand_id
1 'polypeptide(L)'
;MHYSPHGGLDKTKFTMVALKQEYQSTMSYHIKLSFKDIKLLNRLYCTSEYPHKSTLSKSINLKCDVNEYELDYGRCKNGGFPDPLNDCKCRCPDGYGGDDCTEYEYNNCRVIKLTAKVKKQYISADFGRGKCFFAMKLEKADDKIQAKRITIKIEKLEGFDCRYPCQNNYIEIKYRKDKSATGARICCKFDRLLTINSEDDTEVLIMRKGNIGEYDISYQKELAPSQDSSNCKEVRKSIFDHNNLQKYQELYVRNEKGELVISDPKFGPHFCVGCNRKNTMIINGKYHRNVCVEENNPDPNCAYPTCFTCKTVEGSNEANWYWHSPEGEWILVNLMDCYPNKGIND
;
A
#
# COMPACT_ATOMS: atom_id res chain seq x y z
N MET A 1 10.27 19.82 7.52
CA MET A 1 9.54 20.51 8.62
C MET A 1 10.32 20.33 9.91
N HIS A 2 10.72 21.43 10.52
CA HIS A 2 11.56 21.53 11.73
C HIS A 2 10.70 21.95 12.95
N TYR A 3 9.44 21.55 13.04
CA TYR A 3 8.62 21.91 14.19
C TYR A 3 7.85 20.70 14.67
N SER A 4 7.88 20.48 15.98
CA SER A 4 7.19 19.37 16.62
C SER A 4 5.70 19.49 16.33
N PRO A 5 4.99 18.39 16.06
CA PRO A 5 3.54 18.45 15.87
C PRO A 5 2.79 18.99 17.10
N HIS A 6 3.46 19.00 18.26
CA HIS A 6 2.98 19.63 19.49
C HIS A 6 3.61 21.02 19.62
N GLY A 7 2.77 22.03 19.81
CA GLY A 7 3.14 23.42 19.99
C GLY A 7 2.05 24.11 20.81
N GLY A 8 2.39 25.12 21.61
CA GLY A 8 1.41 25.82 22.46
C GLY A 8 1.28 25.27 23.90
N LEU A 9 0.28 25.79 24.63
CA LEU A 9 0.10 25.55 26.08
C LEU A 9 -0.41 24.12 26.38
N ASP A 10 -1.20 23.54 25.49
CA ASP A 10 -1.72 22.18 25.62
C ASP A 10 -0.85 21.18 24.86
N LYS A 11 -0.04 20.42 25.62
CA LYS A 11 0.86 19.40 25.07
C LYS A 11 0.14 18.11 24.68
N THR A 12 -1.18 18.01 24.85
CA THR A 12 -1.97 16.82 24.50
C THR A 12 -2.58 16.89 23.11
N LYS A 13 -2.53 18.06 22.45
CA LYS A 13 -3.10 18.29 21.12
C LYS A 13 -2.02 18.59 20.08
N PHE A 14 -2.26 18.12 18.87
CA PHE A 14 -1.46 18.49 17.71
C PHE A 14 -1.85 19.91 17.26
N THR A 15 -0.85 20.77 17.10
CA THR A 15 -1.02 22.08 16.42
C THR A 15 -0.67 22.01 14.95
N MET A 16 0.08 20.98 14.54
CA MET A 16 0.32 20.65 13.14
C MET A 16 -0.04 19.19 12.90
N VAL A 17 -0.84 18.97 11.86
CA VAL A 17 -1.28 17.64 11.43
C VAL A 17 -0.70 17.36 10.05
N ALA A 18 -0.11 16.18 9.87
CA ALA A 18 0.41 15.72 8.60
C ALA A 18 -0.76 15.47 7.64
N LEU A 19 -0.60 15.91 6.38
CA LEU A 19 -1.55 15.60 5.31
C LEU A 19 -1.75 14.09 5.13
N LYS A 20 -0.65 13.32 5.25
CA LYS A 20 -0.67 11.86 5.34
C LYS A 20 -0.49 11.48 6.80
N GLN A 21 -1.53 10.92 7.42
CA GLN A 21 -1.57 10.67 8.87
C GLN A 21 -0.40 9.82 9.37
N GLU A 22 0.06 8.86 8.55
CA GLU A 22 1.21 8.00 8.83
C GLU A 22 2.54 8.75 8.97
N TYR A 23 2.62 10.01 8.53
CA TYR A 23 3.79 10.87 8.70
C TYR A 23 3.73 11.76 9.94
N GLN A 24 2.65 11.69 10.75
CA GLN A 24 2.49 12.52 11.95
C GLN A 24 3.69 12.39 12.90
N SER A 25 4.16 11.16 13.11
CA SER A 25 5.27 10.84 14.00
C SER A 25 6.66 11.03 13.35
N THR A 26 6.70 11.43 12.07
CA THR A 26 7.93 11.60 11.27
C THR A 26 8.40 13.05 11.19
N MET A 27 7.46 14.00 11.16
CA MET A 27 7.75 15.44 11.00
C MET A 27 8.59 15.99 12.16
N SER A 28 9.30 17.11 11.96
CA SER A 28 10.21 17.71 12.95
C SER A 28 11.55 17.01 13.12
N TYR A 29 12.01 16.21 12.17
CA TYR A 29 13.32 15.58 12.33
C TYR A 29 14.45 16.63 12.21
N HIS A 30 15.20 16.84 13.30
CA HIS A 30 16.22 17.90 13.41
C HIS A 30 17.66 17.42 13.54
N ILE A 31 17.89 16.11 13.61
CA ILE A 31 19.22 15.57 13.91
C ILE A 31 20.17 15.76 12.72
N LYS A 32 19.66 15.57 11.49
CA LYS A 32 20.39 15.79 10.24
C LYS A 32 19.43 16.32 9.18
N LEU A 33 19.99 16.96 8.16
CA LEU A 33 19.27 17.30 6.93
C LEU A 33 18.63 16.04 6.34
N SER A 34 17.44 16.18 5.77
CA SER A 34 16.82 15.06 5.06
C SER A 34 17.59 14.78 3.77
N PHE A 35 17.47 13.56 3.25
CA PHE A 35 18.09 13.20 1.98
C PHE A 35 17.66 14.16 0.85
N LYS A 36 16.39 14.58 0.85
CA LYS A 36 15.85 15.56 -0.11
C LYS A 36 16.46 16.94 0.05
N ASP A 37 16.69 17.41 1.27
CA ASP A 37 17.34 18.71 1.48
C ASP A 37 18.77 18.68 0.96
N ILE A 38 19.51 17.59 1.22
CA ILE A 38 20.87 17.40 0.69
C ILE A 38 20.84 17.33 -0.84
N LYS A 39 19.89 16.58 -1.43
CA LYS A 39 19.73 16.49 -2.88
C LYS A 39 19.41 17.85 -3.51
N LEU A 40 18.56 18.65 -2.86
CA LEU A 40 18.25 20.02 -3.28
C LEU A 40 19.47 20.93 -3.20
N LEU A 41 20.25 20.84 -2.12
CA LEU A 41 21.51 21.59 -2.03
C LEU A 41 22.50 21.17 -3.13
N ASN A 42 22.61 19.87 -3.41
CA ASN A 42 23.45 19.36 -4.50
C ASN A 42 22.99 19.91 -5.86
N ARG A 43 21.67 19.98 -6.08
CA ARG A 43 21.08 20.60 -7.28
C ARG A 43 21.51 22.06 -7.43
N LEU A 44 21.38 22.84 -6.36
CA LEU A 44 21.62 24.29 -6.41
C LEU A 44 23.10 24.64 -6.52
N TYR A 45 23.98 23.89 -5.85
CA TYR A 45 25.39 24.28 -5.68
C TYR A 45 26.39 23.41 -6.42
N CYS A 46 26.00 22.21 -6.84
CA CYS A 46 26.92 21.22 -7.40
C CYS A 46 26.52 20.72 -8.80
N THR A 47 25.56 21.37 -9.48
CA THR A 47 25.23 21.07 -10.87
C THR A 47 25.82 22.08 -11.85
N SER A 48 26.09 21.62 -13.07
CA SER A 48 26.72 22.41 -14.15
C SER A 48 25.79 23.46 -14.78
N GLU A 49 24.46 23.27 -14.66
CA GLU A 49 23.40 24.03 -15.31
C GLU A 49 22.85 25.17 -14.45
N TYR A 50 22.96 25.09 -13.12
CA TYR A 50 22.53 26.19 -12.24
C TYR A 50 23.60 27.30 -12.17
N PRO A 51 23.20 28.59 -12.29
CA PRO A 51 24.11 29.69 -12.56
C PRO A 51 24.78 30.21 -11.28
N HIS A 52 25.79 29.49 -10.79
CA HIS A 52 26.83 30.08 -9.93
C HIS A 52 28.20 30.15 -10.63
N LYS A 53 28.18 30.06 -11.96
CA LYS A 53 29.30 30.30 -12.89
C LYS A 53 29.79 31.75 -12.79
N SER A 54 30.61 32.03 -11.78
CA SER A 54 31.94 32.64 -11.99
C SER A 54 32.79 32.64 -10.72
N THR A 55 32.18 32.52 -9.52
CA THR A 55 32.93 32.64 -8.26
C THR A 55 32.82 31.42 -7.32
N LEU A 56 31.67 30.71 -7.27
CA LEU A 56 31.48 29.61 -6.31
C LEU A 56 32.03 28.25 -6.79
N SER A 57 31.90 27.94 -8.08
CA SER A 57 32.44 26.68 -8.64
C SER A 57 33.97 26.66 -8.69
N LYS A 58 34.64 27.83 -8.61
CA LYS A 58 36.10 27.93 -8.59
C LYS A 58 36.74 27.68 -7.21
N SER A 59 35.97 27.80 -6.12
CA SER A 59 36.48 27.60 -4.76
C SER A 59 36.29 26.17 -4.24
N ILE A 60 35.43 25.38 -4.88
CA ILE A 60 35.17 23.99 -4.52
C ILE A 60 35.75 23.09 -5.61
N ASN A 61 36.78 22.32 -5.27
CA ASN A 61 37.36 21.28 -6.15
C ASN A 61 36.38 20.11 -6.29
N LEU A 62 35.28 20.32 -7.02
CA LEU A 62 34.36 19.26 -7.40
C LEU A 62 35.12 18.27 -8.29
N LYS A 63 35.01 16.98 -7.96
CA LYS A 63 35.77 15.93 -8.64
C LYS A 63 35.16 15.52 -9.98
N CYS A 64 33.97 16.02 -10.27
CA CYS A 64 33.23 15.76 -11.49
C CYS A 64 32.17 16.84 -11.71
N ASP A 65 31.78 17.04 -12.96
CA ASP A 65 30.61 17.84 -13.33
C ASP A 65 29.36 16.95 -13.28
N VAL A 66 28.33 17.38 -12.55
CA VAL A 66 27.04 16.71 -12.48
C VAL A 66 26.00 17.56 -13.20
N ASN A 67 25.25 16.96 -14.10
CA ASN A 67 24.13 17.63 -14.76
C ASN A 67 22.85 17.45 -13.92
N GLU A 68 21.93 18.40 -13.97
CA GLU A 68 20.66 18.40 -13.23
C GLU A 68 19.82 17.17 -13.58
N TYR A 69 19.80 16.73 -14.86
CA TYR A 69 19.06 15.53 -15.26
C TYR A 69 19.57 14.26 -14.56
N GLU A 70 20.85 14.23 -14.16
CA GLU A 70 21.46 13.08 -13.49
C GLU A 70 20.99 12.91 -12.05
N LEU A 71 20.40 13.96 -11.46
CA LEU A 71 19.86 13.90 -10.11
C LEU A 71 18.60 13.04 -10.04
N ASP A 72 17.75 13.05 -11.07
CA ASP A 72 16.45 12.36 -11.03
C ASP A 72 16.34 11.19 -12.01
N TYR A 73 17.06 11.23 -13.13
CA TYR A 73 16.98 10.22 -14.20
C TYR A 73 18.33 9.65 -14.61
N GLY A 74 19.39 9.99 -13.87
CA GLY A 74 20.75 9.56 -14.17
C GLY A 74 21.04 8.09 -13.85
N ARG A 75 22.33 7.84 -13.65
CA ARG A 75 22.86 6.53 -13.28
C ARG A 75 22.41 6.07 -11.89
N CYS A 76 22.18 6.99 -10.96
CA CYS A 76 21.73 6.68 -9.61
C CYS A 76 20.22 6.42 -9.59
N LYS A 77 19.81 5.23 -9.15
CA LYS A 77 18.42 4.79 -9.10
C LYS A 77 17.79 5.07 -7.73
N ASN A 78 16.51 4.74 -7.60
CA ASN A 78 15.74 4.89 -6.36
C ASN A 78 15.87 6.29 -5.74
N GLY A 79 15.90 7.34 -6.56
CA GLY A 79 15.99 8.73 -6.10
C GLY A 79 17.35 9.17 -5.58
N GLY A 80 18.39 8.32 -5.69
CA GLY A 80 19.79 8.67 -5.45
C GLY A 80 20.33 9.74 -6.41
N PHE A 81 21.52 10.27 -6.14
CA PHE A 81 22.17 11.26 -7.00
C PHE A 81 23.70 11.13 -6.96
N PRO A 82 24.43 11.50 -8.03
CA PRO A 82 25.89 11.50 -8.02
C PRO A 82 26.43 12.52 -7.02
N ASP A 83 27.42 12.14 -6.21
CA ASP A 83 28.00 13.00 -5.17
C ASP A 83 29.35 13.60 -5.64
N PRO A 84 29.39 14.90 -6.00
CA PRO A 84 30.59 15.55 -6.52
C PRO A 84 31.75 15.63 -5.53
N LEU A 85 31.47 15.50 -4.23
CA LEU A 85 32.48 15.48 -3.17
C LEU A 85 33.08 14.08 -2.98
N ASN A 86 32.46 13.04 -3.54
CA ASN A 86 32.85 11.64 -3.38
C ASN A 86 33.06 10.95 -4.74
N ASP A 87 33.88 11.56 -5.60
CA ASP A 87 34.26 11.00 -6.91
C ASP A 87 33.03 10.62 -7.77
N CYS A 88 31.98 11.45 -7.68
CA CYS A 88 30.69 11.24 -8.32
C CYS A 88 29.93 10.00 -7.88
N LYS A 89 30.40 9.19 -6.92
CA LYS A 89 29.70 7.98 -6.46
C LYS A 89 28.26 8.29 -6.06
N CYS A 90 27.34 7.37 -6.31
CA CYS A 90 25.94 7.62 -5.99
C CYS A 90 25.76 7.72 -4.48
N ARG A 91 25.17 8.84 -4.03
CA ARG A 91 24.63 8.95 -2.69
C ARG A 91 23.21 8.39 -2.70
N CYS A 92 22.99 7.35 -1.91
CA CYS A 92 21.73 6.61 -1.90
C CYS A 92 20.84 7.00 -0.72
N PRO A 93 19.49 7.00 -0.89
CA PRO A 93 18.59 7.20 0.24
C PRO A 93 18.69 6.06 1.25
N ASP A 94 18.41 6.35 2.52
CA ASP A 94 18.41 5.34 3.60
C ASP A 94 17.62 4.07 3.17
N GLY A 95 18.23 2.89 3.29
CA GLY A 95 17.67 1.61 2.83
C GLY A 95 18.17 1.14 1.46
N TYR A 96 18.83 2.00 0.69
CA TYR A 96 19.43 1.68 -0.60
C TYR A 96 20.95 1.89 -0.56
N GLY A 97 21.66 1.12 -1.38
CA GLY A 97 23.12 1.16 -1.47
C GLY A 97 23.64 0.61 -2.79
N GLY A 98 24.93 0.30 -2.83
CA GLY A 98 25.65 -0.09 -4.06
C GLY A 98 26.00 1.12 -4.94
N ASP A 99 26.71 0.85 -6.03
CA ASP A 99 27.28 1.89 -6.90
C ASP A 99 26.24 2.76 -7.62
N ASP A 100 25.02 2.24 -7.78
CA ASP A 100 23.91 2.87 -8.50
C ASP A 100 22.61 2.95 -7.68
N CYS A 101 22.65 2.68 -6.37
CA CYS A 101 21.48 2.68 -5.47
C CYS A 101 20.41 1.62 -5.78
N THR A 102 20.75 0.55 -6.51
CA THR A 102 19.82 -0.57 -6.77
C THR A 102 19.89 -1.68 -5.72
N GLU A 103 20.95 -1.69 -4.89
CA GLU A 103 21.13 -2.65 -3.81
C GLU A 103 20.48 -2.16 -2.51
N TYR A 104 20.42 -3.05 -1.52
CA TYR A 104 19.84 -2.78 -0.21
C TYR A 104 20.94 -2.65 0.83
N GLU A 105 21.01 -1.50 1.49
CA GLU A 105 21.98 -1.23 2.54
C GLU A 105 21.35 -0.41 3.66
N TYR A 106 21.52 -0.87 4.91
CA TYR A 106 21.00 -0.16 6.07
C TYR A 106 21.76 -0.58 7.35
N ASN A 107 22.59 0.30 7.92
CA ASN A 107 23.21 0.14 9.25
C ASN A 107 23.79 -1.26 9.55
N ASN A 108 24.47 -1.90 8.60
CA ASN A 108 24.98 -3.28 8.71
C ASN A 108 23.91 -4.36 9.03
N CYS A 109 22.64 -4.05 8.77
CA CYS A 109 21.54 -5.00 8.86
C CYS A 109 21.52 -5.92 7.65
N ARG A 110 21.45 -7.22 7.92
CA ARG A 110 21.13 -8.20 6.88
C ARG A 110 19.72 -7.96 6.35
N VAL A 111 19.63 -7.66 5.05
CA VAL A 111 18.34 -7.53 4.36
C VAL A 111 17.63 -8.87 4.25
N ILE A 112 16.32 -8.84 4.46
CA ILE A 112 15.44 -9.98 4.26
C ILE A 112 14.46 -9.65 3.15
N LYS A 113 14.64 -10.32 2.01
CA LYS A 113 13.77 -10.19 0.86
C LYS A 113 12.48 -10.96 1.10
N LEU A 114 11.35 -10.31 0.87
CA LEU A 114 10.02 -10.85 1.06
C LEU A 114 9.19 -10.63 -0.21
N THR A 115 8.31 -11.59 -0.49
CA THR A 115 7.26 -11.47 -1.50
C THR A 115 5.92 -11.34 -0.80
N ALA A 116 5.16 -10.30 -1.14
CA ALA A 116 3.79 -10.13 -0.66
C ALA A 116 2.80 -11.06 -1.40
N LYS A 117 1.99 -11.79 -0.65
CA LYS A 117 0.92 -12.68 -1.13
C LYS A 117 -0.45 -12.10 -0.81
N VAL A 118 -1.47 -12.63 -1.47
CA VAL A 118 -2.87 -12.21 -1.25
C VAL A 118 -3.32 -12.59 0.17
N LYS A 119 -2.88 -13.76 0.64
CA LYS A 119 -3.07 -14.17 2.03
C LYS A 119 -2.22 -13.30 2.95
N LYS A 120 -2.83 -12.78 4.01
CA LYS A 120 -2.15 -12.01 5.06
C LYS A 120 -0.93 -12.76 5.62
N GLN A 121 0.20 -12.06 5.67
CA GLN A 121 1.48 -12.51 6.22
C GLN A 121 1.91 -11.59 7.37
N TYR A 122 2.89 -12.02 8.16
CA TYR A 122 3.33 -11.32 9.36
C TYR A 122 4.85 -11.18 9.42
N ILE A 123 5.30 -10.05 9.97
CA ILE A 123 6.66 -9.78 10.39
C ILE A 123 6.61 -9.47 11.88
N SER A 124 7.34 -10.26 12.67
CA SER A 124 7.38 -10.10 14.12
C SER A 124 8.81 -9.97 14.60
N ALA A 125 9.01 -9.20 15.66
CA ALA A 125 10.28 -9.16 16.38
C ALA A 125 10.04 -8.95 17.87
N ASP A 126 10.72 -9.77 18.68
CA ASP A 126 10.67 -9.74 20.13
C ASP A 126 11.75 -8.81 20.72
N PHE A 127 11.67 -8.56 22.03
CA PHE A 127 12.61 -7.73 22.76
C PHE A 127 14.08 -8.13 22.53
N GLY A 128 14.89 -7.17 22.06
CA GLY A 128 16.34 -7.33 21.91
C GLY A 128 16.80 -8.27 20.78
N ARG A 129 15.89 -8.91 20.06
CA ARG A 129 16.20 -9.77 18.91
C ARG A 129 15.19 -9.52 17.80
N GLY A 130 15.56 -8.66 16.86
CA GLY A 130 14.72 -8.34 15.72
C GLY A 130 15.53 -8.19 14.47
N LYS A 131 15.06 -8.84 13.41
CA LYS A 131 15.48 -8.50 12.05
C LYS A 131 15.20 -7.02 11.83
N CYS A 132 16.18 -6.29 11.34
CA CYS A 132 16.12 -4.83 11.29
C CYS A 132 15.89 -4.27 9.88
N PHE A 133 15.87 -5.12 8.86
CA PHE A 133 15.63 -4.67 7.50
C PHE A 133 14.91 -5.72 6.64
N PHE A 134 13.74 -5.35 6.13
CA PHE A 134 12.96 -6.11 5.18
C PHE A 134 12.75 -5.32 3.89
N ALA A 135 12.96 -5.98 2.77
CA ALA A 135 12.70 -5.47 1.43
C ALA A 135 11.58 -6.31 0.82
N MET A 136 10.39 -5.71 0.66
CA MET A 136 9.21 -6.37 0.12
C MET A 136 8.99 -5.95 -1.32
N LYS A 137 8.99 -6.94 -2.22
CA LYS A 137 8.63 -6.74 -3.62
C LYS A 137 7.22 -7.24 -3.89
N LEU A 138 6.55 -6.55 -4.82
CA LEU A 138 5.40 -7.09 -5.51
C LEU A 138 5.92 -7.99 -6.62
N GLU A 139 5.54 -9.27 -6.57
CA GLU A 139 5.68 -10.10 -7.76
C GLU A 139 4.69 -9.59 -8.81
N LYS A 140 5.17 -9.46 -10.06
CA LYS A 140 4.30 -9.27 -11.22
C LYS A 140 3.26 -10.37 -11.16
N ALA A 141 2.00 -9.97 -11.03
CA ALA A 141 0.92 -10.91 -11.22
C ALA A 141 0.71 -11.07 -12.74
N ASP A 142 0.05 -12.16 -13.10
CA ASP A 142 -0.22 -12.63 -14.47
C ASP A 142 -0.62 -11.49 -15.44
N ASP A 143 -0.50 -11.68 -16.75
CA ASP A 143 -0.81 -10.69 -17.80
C ASP A 143 -2.22 -10.09 -17.65
N LYS A 144 -3.12 -10.83 -16.97
CA LYS A 144 -4.52 -10.48 -16.72
C LYS A 144 -4.78 -9.74 -15.41
N ILE A 145 -3.95 -9.95 -14.38
CA ILE A 145 -4.13 -9.38 -13.04
C ILE A 145 -2.78 -8.89 -12.58
N GLN A 146 -2.69 -7.60 -12.27
CA GLN A 146 -1.48 -7.05 -11.71
C GLN A 146 -1.59 -6.88 -10.21
N ALA A 147 -0.46 -6.97 -9.54
CA ALA A 147 -0.40 -6.62 -8.14
C ALA A 147 -0.55 -5.10 -8.06
N LYS A 148 -1.61 -4.62 -7.40
CA LYS A 148 -1.93 -3.19 -7.33
C LYS A 148 -1.00 -2.48 -6.36
N ARG A 149 -0.94 -2.99 -5.12
CA ARG A 149 -0.21 -2.38 -4.00
C ARG A 149 -0.08 -3.37 -2.85
N ILE A 150 0.79 -3.06 -1.90
CA ILE A 150 0.91 -3.76 -0.62
C ILE A 150 0.17 -2.96 0.44
N THR A 151 -0.71 -3.63 1.17
CA THR A 151 -1.37 -3.08 2.37
C THR A 151 -0.63 -3.57 3.59
N ILE A 152 -0.27 -2.64 4.48
CA ILE A 152 0.54 -2.87 5.67
C ILE A 152 -0.23 -2.36 6.89
N LYS A 153 -0.27 -3.15 7.95
CA LYS A 153 -0.90 -2.79 9.22
C LYS A 153 0.02 -3.10 10.38
N ILE A 154 0.05 -2.20 11.36
CA ILE A 154 0.80 -2.39 12.60
C ILE A 154 -0.15 -3.05 13.62
N GLU A 155 -0.03 -4.36 13.78
CA GLU A 155 -0.89 -5.15 14.66
C GLU A 155 -0.45 -4.99 16.13
N LYS A 156 0.87 -4.95 16.37
CA LYS A 156 1.46 -4.76 17.71
C LYS A 156 2.62 -3.77 17.66
N LEU A 157 2.72 -2.93 18.69
CA LEU A 157 3.82 -1.97 18.89
C LEU A 157 3.97 -1.66 20.39
N GLU A 158 4.97 -2.26 21.03
CA GLU A 158 5.18 -2.18 22.47
C GLU A 158 6.65 -1.94 22.80
N GLY A 159 6.96 -1.28 23.92
CA GLY A 159 8.33 -0.96 24.32
C GLY A 159 9.04 0.08 23.43
N PHE A 160 8.33 0.70 22.49
CA PHE A 160 8.82 1.87 21.75
C PHE A 160 8.66 3.14 22.57
N ASP A 161 9.64 4.04 22.45
CA ASP A 161 9.63 5.33 23.11
C ASP A 161 8.86 6.34 22.25
N CYS A 162 7.61 6.58 22.63
CA CYS A 162 6.72 7.50 21.92
C CYS A 162 7.08 8.95 22.26
N ARG A 163 8.07 9.48 21.55
CA ARG A 163 8.43 10.90 21.54
C ARG A 163 8.36 11.41 20.12
N TYR A 164 7.80 12.61 19.94
CA TYR A 164 7.68 13.24 18.63
C TYR A 164 8.90 14.14 18.36
N PRO A 165 9.55 14.02 17.20
CA PRO A 165 9.43 12.90 16.25
C PRO A 165 10.05 11.61 16.79
N CYS A 166 9.65 10.50 16.19
CA CYS A 166 10.32 9.23 16.37
C CYS A 166 11.77 9.32 15.85
N GLN A 167 12.74 9.42 16.76
CA GLN A 167 14.15 9.72 16.43
C GLN A 167 15.13 8.55 16.64
N ASN A 168 15.00 7.84 17.75
CA ASN A 168 16.03 6.90 18.23
C ASN A 168 15.56 5.44 18.28
N ASN A 169 14.26 5.21 18.44
CA ASN A 169 13.67 3.88 18.42
C ASN A 169 12.37 3.90 17.62
N TYR A 170 12.36 3.34 16.41
CA TYR A 170 11.20 3.36 15.52
C TYR A 170 11.27 2.31 14.41
N ILE A 171 10.13 2.11 13.75
CA ILE A 171 10.03 1.39 12.49
C ILE A 171 9.76 2.41 11.39
N GLU A 172 10.61 2.46 10.36
CA GLU A 172 10.42 3.28 9.18
C GLU A 172 9.90 2.43 8.02
N ILE A 173 8.78 2.85 7.45
CA ILE A 173 8.13 2.19 6.31
C ILE A 173 8.22 3.11 5.10
N LYS A 174 9.01 2.72 4.09
CA LYS A 174 9.11 3.42 2.79
C LYS A 174 8.23 2.72 1.77
N TYR A 175 7.04 3.26 1.55
CA TYR A 175 6.00 2.68 0.69
C TYR A 175 5.65 3.54 -0.54
N ARG A 176 6.27 4.72 -0.67
CA ARG A 176 6.02 5.68 -1.75
C ARG A 176 6.90 5.42 -2.95
N LYS A 177 6.45 5.82 -4.15
CA LYS A 177 7.20 5.71 -5.42
C LYS A 177 8.54 6.44 -5.33
N ASP A 178 8.51 7.66 -4.82
CA ASP A 178 9.71 8.44 -4.57
C ASP A 178 10.47 7.93 -3.34
N LYS A 179 11.54 7.19 -3.60
CA LYS A 179 12.42 6.57 -2.60
C LYS A 179 13.38 7.53 -1.91
N SER A 180 13.56 8.73 -2.45
CA SER A 180 14.38 9.79 -1.86
C SER A 180 13.74 10.36 -0.59
N ALA A 181 12.41 10.27 -0.46
CA ALA A 181 11.69 10.70 0.73
C ALA A 181 11.92 9.75 1.91
N THR A 182 12.03 10.29 3.12
CA THR A 182 11.93 9.51 4.36
C THR A 182 10.60 8.76 4.40
N GLY A 183 10.62 7.53 4.92
CA GLY A 183 9.41 6.75 5.15
C GLY A 183 8.58 7.25 6.33
N ALA A 184 7.41 6.66 6.52
CA ALA A 184 6.61 6.86 7.72
C ALA A 184 7.31 6.19 8.91
N ARG A 185 7.66 6.97 9.94
CA ARG A 185 8.27 6.49 11.19
C ARG A 185 7.22 6.26 12.25
N ILE A 186 7.27 5.09 12.86
CA ILE A 186 6.28 4.57 13.78
C ILE A 186 6.95 4.22 15.10
N CYS A 187 6.47 4.82 16.20
CA CYS A 187 6.97 4.55 17.56
C CYS A 187 5.90 4.77 18.65
N CYS A 188 4.69 5.18 18.29
CA CYS A 188 3.60 5.51 19.21
C CYS A 188 2.46 4.51 19.13
N LYS A 189 1.84 4.17 20.26
CA LYS A 189 0.76 3.15 20.31
C LYS A 189 -0.43 3.47 19.40
N PHE A 190 -0.72 4.74 19.16
CA PHE A 190 -1.79 5.19 18.26
C PHE A 190 -1.47 4.92 16.79
N ASP A 191 -0.19 4.75 16.43
CA ASP A 191 0.23 4.36 15.09
C ASP A 191 -0.30 2.97 14.69
N ARG A 192 -0.76 2.15 15.66
CA ARG A 192 -1.45 0.87 15.40
C ARG A 192 -2.76 1.01 14.62
N LEU A 193 -3.37 2.20 14.65
CA LEU A 193 -4.58 2.47 13.89
C LEU A 193 -4.29 2.75 12.40
N LEU A 194 -3.01 2.90 12.02
CA LEU A 194 -2.62 3.20 10.66
C LEU A 194 -2.74 1.97 9.76
N THR A 195 -3.39 2.16 8.62
CA THR A 195 -3.30 1.25 7.47
C THR A 195 -2.50 1.97 6.39
N ILE A 196 -1.31 1.46 6.07
CA ILE A 196 -0.42 2.05 5.07
C ILE A 196 -0.59 1.26 3.77
N ASN A 197 -0.95 1.97 2.70
CA ASN A 197 -1.08 1.40 1.36
C ASN A 197 0.11 1.88 0.52
N SER A 198 0.86 0.97 -0.10
CA SER A 198 1.94 1.36 -1.02
C SER A 198 1.39 2.12 -2.22
N GLU A 199 2.22 3.02 -2.76
CA GLU A 199 1.91 3.71 -4.01
C GLU A 199 2.18 2.75 -5.18
N ASP A 200 1.13 2.18 -5.76
CA ASP A 200 1.17 1.20 -6.86
C ASP A 200 2.16 0.03 -6.65
N ASP A 201 2.82 -0.39 -7.74
CA ASP A 201 3.76 -1.50 -7.87
C ASP A 201 5.11 -1.29 -7.15
N THR A 202 5.15 -0.26 -6.31
CA THR A 202 6.34 0.15 -5.59
C THR A 202 6.77 -0.86 -4.54
N GLU A 203 8.06 -1.20 -4.54
CA GLU A 203 8.71 -1.91 -3.44
C GLU A 203 8.48 -1.20 -2.10
N VAL A 204 8.26 -1.99 -1.03
CA VAL A 204 8.17 -1.47 0.33
C VAL A 204 9.42 -1.87 1.12
N LEU A 205 10.08 -0.89 1.73
CA LEU A 205 11.12 -1.15 2.74
C LEU A 205 10.57 -0.97 4.15
N ILE A 206 10.86 -1.92 5.04
CA ILE A 206 10.60 -1.80 6.48
C ILE A 206 11.93 -1.89 7.21
N MET A 207 12.31 -0.80 7.86
CA MET A 207 13.60 -0.65 8.55
C MET A 207 13.37 -0.35 10.01
N ARG A 208 14.05 -1.07 10.89
CA ARG A 208 14.02 -0.82 12.34
C ARG A 208 15.23 0.02 12.73
N LYS A 209 15.01 1.11 13.47
CA LYS A 209 16.06 1.82 14.19
C LYS A 209 15.90 1.57 15.68
N GLY A 210 17.00 1.24 16.36
CA GLY A 210 16.99 0.88 17.77
C GLY A 210 16.67 -0.60 18.01
N ASN A 211 17.05 -1.11 19.19
CA ASN A 211 17.00 -2.54 19.52
C ASN A 211 15.96 -2.88 20.59
N ILE A 212 15.12 -1.90 20.96
CA ILE A 212 14.13 -2.03 22.04
C ILE A 212 12.73 -2.06 21.44
N GLY A 213 11.84 -2.86 22.03
CA GLY A 213 10.44 -2.93 21.65
C GLY A 213 10.10 -4.15 20.81
N GLU A 214 8.83 -4.50 20.88
CA GLU A 214 8.20 -5.61 20.19
C GLU A 214 7.22 -5.05 19.15
N TYR A 215 7.17 -5.70 17.99
CA TYR A 215 6.20 -5.33 16.96
C TYR A 215 5.71 -6.54 16.19
N ASP A 216 4.47 -6.43 15.75
CA ASP A 216 3.86 -7.31 14.75
C ASP A 216 3.32 -6.44 13.63
N ILE A 217 3.78 -6.70 12.42
CA ILE A 217 3.33 -6.02 11.21
C ILE A 217 2.70 -7.06 10.31
N SER A 218 1.43 -6.86 9.95
CA SER A 218 0.81 -7.66 8.91
C SER A 218 0.90 -6.97 7.55
N TYR A 219 1.05 -7.78 6.51
CA TYR A 219 1.10 -7.30 5.13
C TYR A 219 0.43 -8.28 4.18
N GLN A 220 -0.12 -7.74 3.08
CA GLN A 220 -0.69 -8.52 1.99
C GLN A 220 -0.66 -7.70 0.70
N LYS A 221 -0.60 -8.36 -0.46
CA LYS A 221 -0.81 -7.69 -1.75
C LYS A 221 -2.30 -7.58 -2.05
N GLU A 222 -2.70 -6.41 -2.54
CA GLU A 222 -3.99 -6.19 -3.17
C GLU A 222 -3.84 -6.39 -4.69
N LEU A 223 -4.79 -7.08 -5.31
CA LEU A 223 -4.81 -7.33 -6.75
C LEU A 223 -5.68 -6.29 -7.47
N ALA A 224 -5.28 -5.92 -8.68
CA ALA A 224 -6.10 -5.16 -9.62
C ALA A 224 -6.18 -5.88 -10.97
N PRO A 225 -7.29 -5.73 -11.71
CA PRO A 225 -7.34 -6.11 -13.11
C PRO A 225 -6.21 -5.45 -13.91
N SER A 226 -5.64 -6.16 -14.89
CA SER A 226 -4.81 -5.54 -15.93
C SER A 226 -5.69 -4.76 -16.92
N GLN A 227 -5.17 -3.67 -17.48
CA GLN A 227 -5.84 -2.91 -18.54
C GLN A 227 -6.13 -3.79 -19.78
N ASP A 228 -5.32 -4.82 -20.01
CA ASP A 228 -5.47 -5.78 -21.12
C ASP A 228 -6.45 -6.94 -20.81
N SER A 229 -7.10 -6.93 -19.64
CA SER A 229 -8.06 -7.99 -19.26
C SER A 229 -9.33 -7.90 -20.13
N SER A 230 -9.45 -8.83 -21.07
CA SER A 230 -10.45 -8.79 -22.15
C SER A 230 -11.91 -9.03 -21.73
N ASN A 231 -12.20 -9.49 -20.51
CA ASN A 231 -13.58 -9.60 -19.99
C ASN A 231 -13.67 -9.81 -18.46
N CYS A 232 -14.79 -9.38 -17.84
CA CYS A 232 -15.07 -9.51 -16.39
C CYS A 232 -15.04 -10.96 -15.86
N LYS A 233 -15.18 -11.98 -16.73
CA LYS A 233 -15.08 -13.40 -16.34
C LYS A 233 -13.68 -13.76 -15.85
N GLU A 234 -12.64 -13.16 -16.42
CA GLU A 234 -11.25 -13.41 -16.05
C GLU A 234 -10.84 -12.66 -14.77
N VAL A 235 -11.36 -11.44 -14.58
CA VAL A 235 -11.23 -10.64 -13.35
C VAL A 235 -11.91 -11.31 -12.15
N ARG A 236 -13.02 -12.01 -12.36
CA ARG A 236 -13.74 -12.75 -11.31
C ARG A 236 -12.93 -13.94 -10.77
N LYS A 237 -12.26 -14.72 -11.63
CA LYS A 237 -11.53 -15.93 -11.18
C LYS A 237 -10.32 -15.66 -10.30
N SER A 238 -9.85 -14.42 -10.27
CA SER A 238 -8.57 -14.01 -9.69
C SER A 238 -8.69 -13.17 -8.42
N ILE A 239 -9.79 -12.44 -8.27
CA ILE A 239 -10.11 -11.66 -7.06
C ILE A 239 -10.73 -12.54 -5.96
N PHE A 240 -11.46 -13.58 -6.35
CA PHE A 240 -12.09 -14.56 -5.46
C PHE A 240 -11.17 -15.76 -5.23
N ASP A 241 -11.16 -16.30 -4.01
CA ASP A 241 -10.33 -17.46 -3.67
C ASP A 241 -10.69 -18.69 -4.53
N HIS A 242 -9.76 -19.06 -5.43
CA HIS A 242 -9.89 -20.18 -6.38
C HIS A 242 -10.25 -21.51 -5.71
N ASN A 243 -9.76 -21.74 -4.49
CA ASN A 243 -9.97 -22.98 -3.76
C ASN A 243 -11.31 -23.04 -3.02
N ASN A 244 -11.99 -21.90 -2.86
CA ASN A 244 -13.29 -21.82 -2.18
C ASN A 244 -14.43 -21.41 -3.14
N LEU A 245 -14.15 -21.14 -4.42
CA LEU A 245 -15.18 -20.79 -5.41
C LEU A 245 -16.28 -21.86 -5.54
N GLN A 246 -15.94 -23.14 -5.36
CA GLN A 246 -16.90 -24.26 -5.35
C GLN A 246 -17.75 -24.34 -4.07
N LYS A 247 -17.39 -23.64 -2.98
CA LYS A 247 -18.21 -23.56 -1.76
C LYS A 247 -19.30 -22.49 -1.84
N TYR A 248 -19.22 -21.56 -2.78
CA TYR A 248 -20.28 -20.58 -2.99
C TYR A 248 -21.41 -21.29 -3.76
N GLN A 249 -22.59 -21.40 -3.15
CA GLN A 249 -23.74 -22.07 -3.74
C GLN A 249 -24.10 -21.44 -5.10
N GLU A 250 -24.29 -22.29 -6.12
CA GLU A 250 -24.90 -21.88 -7.38
C GLU A 250 -26.32 -21.38 -7.09
N LEU A 251 -26.63 -20.15 -7.49
CA LEU A 251 -28.00 -19.63 -7.47
C LEU A 251 -28.72 -20.10 -8.74
N TYR A 252 -29.93 -20.61 -8.58
CA TYR A 252 -30.85 -20.87 -9.67
C TYR A 252 -31.91 -19.78 -9.67
N VAL A 253 -32.19 -19.19 -10.83
CA VAL A 253 -33.23 -18.18 -11.05
C VAL A 253 -34.20 -18.69 -12.11
N ARG A 254 -35.45 -18.25 -12.08
CA ARG A 254 -36.37 -18.54 -13.18
C ARG A 254 -36.17 -17.50 -14.28
N ASN A 255 -36.00 -17.95 -15.53
CA ASN A 255 -35.98 -17.06 -16.68
C ASN A 255 -37.39 -16.47 -16.96
N GLU A 256 -37.52 -15.59 -17.96
CA GLU A 256 -38.80 -14.98 -18.36
C GLU A 256 -39.88 -16.01 -18.74
N LYS A 257 -39.48 -17.26 -19.04
CA LYS A 257 -40.36 -18.39 -19.36
C LYS A 257 -40.71 -19.26 -18.14
N GLY A 258 -40.22 -18.89 -16.95
CA GLY A 258 -40.44 -19.63 -15.71
C GLY A 258 -39.55 -20.86 -15.52
N GLU A 259 -38.57 -21.12 -16.38
CA GLU A 259 -37.67 -22.26 -16.28
C GLU A 259 -36.55 -21.98 -15.27
N LEU A 260 -36.24 -22.94 -14.38
CA LEU A 260 -35.06 -22.83 -13.52
C LEU A 260 -33.79 -22.87 -14.38
N VAL A 261 -33.11 -21.74 -14.47
CA VAL A 261 -31.79 -21.58 -15.08
C VAL A 261 -30.78 -21.20 -14.01
N ILE A 262 -29.52 -21.58 -14.20
CA ILE A 262 -28.45 -21.07 -13.34
C ILE A 262 -28.42 -19.55 -13.50
N SER A 263 -28.34 -18.79 -12.40
CA SER A 263 -28.31 -17.34 -12.43
C SER A 263 -27.12 -16.88 -13.25
N ASP A 264 -27.39 -16.55 -14.50
CA ASP A 264 -26.37 -16.01 -15.36
C ASP A 264 -26.15 -14.54 -15.03
N PRO A 265 -24.90 -14.08 -15.13
CA PRO A 265 -23.80 -14.83 -15.72
C PRO A 265 -23.02 -15.70 -14.71
N LYS A 266 -22.91 -17.00 -15.04
CA LYS A 266 -21.70 -17.79 -14.83
C LYS A 266 -20.47 -17.03 -15.36
N PHE A 267 -20.63 -16.10 -16.32
CA PHE A 267 -19.56 -15.32 -16.93
C PHE A 267 -19.99 -13.95 -17.49
N GLY A 268 -19.83 -12.86 -16.73
CA GLY A 268 -20.22 -11.52 -17.17
C GLY A 268 -20.01 -10.46 -16.08
N PRO A 269 -20.34 -9.19 -16.36
CA PRO A 269 -20.06 -8.05 -15.49
C PRO A 269 -21.00 -7.96 -14.28
N HIS A 270 -21.86 -8.95 -14.03
CA HIS A 270 -22.75 -9.01 -12.89
C HIS A 270 -22.70 -10.44 -12.35
N PHE A 271 -22.80 -10.66 -11.04
CA PHE A 271 -23.02 -11.98 -10.46
C PHE A 271 -23.55 -11.83 -9.03
N CYS A 272 -24.41 -12.75 -8.59
CA CYS A 272 -24.98 -12.72 -7.25
C CYS A 272 -24.54 -13.92 -6.42
N VAL A 273 -24.46 -13.74 -5.10
CA VAL A 273 -24.17 -14.83 -4.15
C VAL A 273 -25.33 -14.93 -3.17
N GLY A 274 -25.86 -16.14 -3.00
CA GLY A 274 -26.98 -16.41 -2.10
C GLY A 274 -26.66 -16.02 -0.66
N CYS A 275 -27.64 -15.46 0.06
CA CYS A 275 -27.49 -15.10 1.47
C CYS A 275 -27.21 -16.36 2.31
N ASN A 276 -26.03 -16.42 2.92
CA ASN A 276 -25.68 -17.44 3.90
C ASN A 276 -24.77 -16.84 4.97
N ARG A 277 -25.30 -16.71 6.20
CA ARG A 277 -24.61 -16.10 7.35
C ARG A 277 -23.34 -16.84 7.80
N LYS A 278 -23.20 -18.11 7.42
CA LYS A 278 -22.01 -18.92 7.72
C LYS A 278 -20.93 -18.80 6.64
N ASN A 279 -21.27 -18.26 5.46
CA ASN A 279 -20.32 -18.11 4.36
C ASN A 279 -19.58 -16.78 4.48
N THR A 280 -18.28 -16.87 4.73
CA THR A 280 -17.34 -15.77 4.54
C THR A 280 -16.74 -15.87 3.15
N MET A 281 -16.71 -14.76 2.42
CA MET A 281 -16.05 -14.66 1.13
C MET A 281 -14.67 -14.05 1.30
N ILE A 282 -13.69 -14.51 0.54
CA ILE A 282 -12.38 -13.86 0.49
C ILE A 282 -12.30 -13.12 -0.85
N ILE A 283 -12.25 -11.79 -0.78
CA ILE A 283 -12.12 -10.89 -1.93
C ILE A 283 -10.81 -10.14 -1.73
N ASN A 284 -9.86 -10.26 -2.65
CA ASN A 284 -8.53 -9.65 -2.52
C ASN A 284 -7.84 -9.94 -1.16
N GLY A 285 -8.02 -11.17 -0.66
CA GLY A 285 -7.42 -11.60 0.61
C GLY A 285 -8.07 -11.03 1.87
N LYS A 286 -9.15 -10.24 1.74
CA LYS A 286 -9.95 -9.75 2.87
C LYS A 286 -11.20 -10.61 3.04
N TYR A 287 -11.53 -10.91 4.29
CA TYR A 287 -12.77 -11.59 4.64
C TYR A 287 -13.94 -10.60 4.55
N HIS A 288 -14.89 -10.90 3.69
CA HIS A 288 -16.18 -10.22 3.60
C HIS A 288 -17.25 -11.16 4.15
N ARG A 289 -18.00 -10.67 5.15
CA ARG A 289 -19.18 -11.37 5.63
C ARG A 289 -20.32 -11.05 4.66
N ASN A 290 -21.01 -12.08 4.17
CA ASN A 290 -22.23 -11.86 3.41
C ASN A 290 -23.28 -11.25 4.37
N VAL A 291 -23.65 -9.98 4.16
CA VAL A 291 -24.61 -9.28 5.02
C VAL A 291 -26.00 -9.71 4.59
N CYS A 292 -26.64 -10.53 5.42
CA CYS A 292 -28.03 -10.91 5.26
C CYS A 292 -28.91 -9.92 6.02
N VAL A 293 -29.84 -9.26 5.32
CA VAL A 293 -30.93 -8.52 5.97
C VAL A 293 -31.91 -9.55 6.50
N GLU A 294 -32.00 -9.70 7.81
CA GLU A 294 -32.94 -10.65 8.43
C GLU A 294 -34.09 -9.99 9.20
N GLU A 295 -33.97 -8.72 9.60
CA GLU A 295 -34.92 -8.22 10.60
C GLU A 295 -36.26 -7.72 10.04
N ASN A 296 -36.39 -7.60 8.72
CA ASN A 296 -37.67 -7.38 8.05
C ASN A 296 -37.59 -7.96 6.65
N ASN A 297 -37.63 -9.29 6.50
CA ASN A 297 -37.79 -9.88 5.17
C ASN A 297 -39.18 -9.45 4.65
N PRO A 298 -39.28 -8.51 3.68
CA PRO A 298 -40.57 -7.93 3.29
C PRO A 298 -41.48 -8.94 2.61
N ASP A 299 -40.90 -10.02 2.05
CA ASP A 299 -41.62 -11.10 1.39
C ASP A 299 -40.95 -12.46 1.70
N PRO A 300 -41.62 -13.36 2.45
CA PRO A 300 -41.11 -14.72 2.72
C PRO A 300 -40.96 -15.57 1.45
N ASN A 301 -41.54 -15.16 0.34
CA ASN A 301 -41.35 -15.78 -0.98
C ASN A 301 -40.16 -15.21 -1.73
N CYS A 302 -39.32 -14.33 -1.16
CA CYS A 302 -38.15 -13.78 -1.84
C CYS A 302 -36.83 -14.20 -1.20
N ALA A 303 -35.84 -14.45 -2.06
CA ALA A 303 -34.42 -14.49 -1.72
C ALA A 303 -33.78 -13.15 -2.07
N TYR A 304 -32.95 -12.63 -1.16
CA TYR A 304 -32.19 -11.38 -1.35
C TYR A 304 -30.70 -11.72 -1.44
N PRO A 305 -30.18 -12.01 -2.64
CA PRO A 305 -28.78 -12.30 -2.83
C PRO A 305 -27.95 -11.02 -2.81
N THR A 306 -26.68 -11.13 -2.41
CA THR A 306 -25.72 -10.03 -2.56
C THR A 306 -25.21 -10.06 -3.99
N CYS A 307 -25.62 -9.07 -4.79
CA CYS A 307 -25.21 -8.95 -6.18
C CYS A 307 -24.01 -8.03 -6.33
N PHE A 308 -23.03 -8.47 -7.10
CA PHE A 308 -21.80 -7.79 -7.42
C PHE A 308 -21.81 -7.48 -8.90
N THR A 309 -21.52 -6.24 -9.25
CA THR A 309 -21.41 -5.85 -10.65
C THR A 309 -19.95 -5.45 -10.93
N CYS A 310 -19.56 -5.30 -12.18
CA CYS A 310 -18.23 -5.02 -12.72
C CYS A 310 -18.46 -3.87 -13.70
N LYS A 311 -18.00 -2.66 -13.36
CA LYS A 311 -18.15 -1.46 -14.20
C LYS A 311 -16.77 -0.90 -14.53
N THR A 312 -16.57 -0.52 -15.79
CA THR A 312 -15.46 0.34 -16.20
C THR A 312 -15.69 1.73 -15.62
N VAL A 313 -14.71 2.29 -14.91
CA VAL A 313 -14.79 3.67 -14.42
C VAL A 313 -13.88 4.53 -15.28
N GLU A 314 -14.44 5.46 -16.05
CA GLU A 314 -13.68 6.52 -16.70
C GLU A 314 -13.39 7.62 -15.67
N GLY A 315 -12.12 8.01 -15.48
CA GLY A 315 -11.78 9.15 -14.63
C GLY A 315 -10.54 9.07 -13.74
N SER A 316 -9.58 8.17 -13.95
CA SER A 316 -8.23 8.31 -13.39
C SER A 316 -7.17 7.62 -14.27
N ASN A 317 -6.90 8.14 -15.48
CA ASN A 317 -5.86 7.69 -16.42
C ASN A 317 -5.66 6.18 -16.68
N GLU A 318 -6.57 5.30 -16.25
CA GLU A 318 -6.49 3.86 -16.47
C GLU A 318 -7.89 3.25 -16.57
N ALA A 319 -8.11 2.40 -17.58
CA ALA A 319 -9.30 1.57 -17.72
C ALA A 319 -9.26 0.44 -16.69
N ASN A 320 -9.80 0.70 -15.50
CA ASN A 320 -9.86 -0.29 -14.43
C ASN A 320 -11.31 -0.40 -13.90
N TRP A 321 -11.70 -1.63 -13.55
CA TRP A 321 -13.02 -1.99 -13.07
C TRP A 321 -13.18 -1.67 -11.56
N TYR A 322 -14.10 -0.76 -11.15
CA TYR A 322 -14.25 -0.35 -9.72
C TYR A 322 -15.68 0.06 -9.31
N TRP A 323 -15.96 0.09 -7.99
CA TRP A 323 -17.24 0.51 -7.35
C TRP A 323 -17.03 1.24 -6.01
N HIS A 324 -18.00 2.05 -5.58
CA HIS A 324 -17.92 3.04 -4.49
C HIS A 324 -19.06 2.88 -3.46
N SER A 325 -18.77 2.89 -2.15
CA SER A 325 -19.76 2.88 -1.04
C SER A 325 -20.18 4.31 -0.61
N PRO A 326 -21.26 4.50 0.17
CA PRO A 326 -21.65 5.81 0.70
C PRO A 326 -20.61 6.50 1.60
N GLU A 327 -19.61 5.76 2.11
CA GLU A 327 -18.53 6.27 2.98
C GLU A 327 -17.22 6.58 2.23
N GLY A 328 -17.19 6.46 0.90
CA GLY A 328 -15.99 6.78 0.10
C GLY A 328 -15.00 5.62 -0.07
N GLU A 329 -15.39 4.40 0.31
CA GLU A 329 -14.54 3.22 0.15
C GLU A 329 -14.78 2.52 -1.20
N TRP A 330 -13.68 2.13 -1.86
CA TRP A 330 -13.68 1.40 -3.13
C TRP A 330 -14.04 -0.07 -2.92
N ILE A 331 -15.31 -0.36 -2.66
CA ILE A 331 -15.80 -1.73 -2.47
C ILE A 331 -17.21 -1.84 -3.07
N LEU A 332 -17.32 -2.71 -4.10
CA LEU A 332 -18.50 -3.44 -4.61
C LEU A 332 -19.89 -2.79 -4.38
N VAL A 333 -20.57 -2.41 -5.47
CA VAL A 333 -22.01 -2.11 -5.40
C VAL A 333 -22.79 -3.36 -5.11
N ASN A 334 -23.54 -3.28 -4.02
CA ASN A 334 -24.52 -4.24 -3.57
C ASN A 334 -25.89 -3.74 -4.04
N LEU A 335 -26.49 -4.41 -5.02
CA LEU A 335 -27.92 -4.30 -5.29
C LEU A 335 -28.58 -5.47 -4.57
N MET A 336 -29.48 -5.17 -3.63
CA MET A 336 -30.34 -6.18 -3.01
C MET A 336 -31.68 -6.14 -3.72
N ASP A 337 -31.92 -7.13 -4.59
CA ASP A 337 -33.19 -7.28 -5.31
C ASP A 337 -33.95 -8.53 -4.81
N CYS A 338 -35.28 -8.48 -4.85
CA CYS A 338 -36.20 -9.55 -4.42
C CYS A 338 -36.31 -10.60 -5.54
N TYR A 339 -35.83 -11.83 -5.31
CA TYR A 339 -35.97 -12.93 -6.28
C TYR A 339 -36.96 -13.99 -5.78
N PRO A 340 -38.05 -14.29 -6.51
CA PRO A 340 -39.11 -15.17 -6.04
C PRO A 340 -38.66 -16.63 -5.89
N ASN A 341 -39.04 -17.23 -4.77
CA ASN A 341 -38.54 -18.48 -4.19
C ASN A 341 -39.53 -19.64 -4.36
N LYS A 342 -40.17 -19.76 -5.54
CA LYS A 342 -41.15 -20.84 -5.78
C LYS A 342 -40.46 -22.16 -6.17
N GLY A 343 -40.33 -23.04 -5.16
CA GLY A 343 -40.21 -24.51 -5.31
C GLY A 343 -38.91 -25.14 -4.82
N ILE A 344 -38.66 -25.20 -3.50
CA ILE A 344 -37.62 -26.06 -2.90
C ILE A 344 -38.20 -27.28 -2.18
N ASN A 345 -39.52 -27.37 -2.04
CA ASN A 345 -40.19 -28.59 -1.58
C ASN A 345 -41.26 -28.95 -2.61
N ASP A 346 -40.88 -29.78 -3.60
CA ASP A 346 -41.71 -30.84 -4.20
C ASP A 346 -40.84 -31.67 -5.16
#